data_AF-A0AAN7RPC5-F1
#
_entry.id   AF-A0AAN7RPC5-F1
#
_cell.length_a   1.000
_cell.length_b   1.000
_cell.length_c   1.000
_cell.angle_alpha   90.00
_cell.angle_beta   90.00
_cell.angle_gamma   90.00
#
_symmetry.space_group_name_H-M   'P 1'
#
loop_
_entity.id
_entity.type
_entity.pdbx_description
1 polymer ?
#
loop_
_entity_poly.entity_id
_entity_poly.type
_entity_poly.pdbx_seq_one_letter_code
_entity_poly.pdbx_strand_id
1 'polypeptide(L)'
;MSVSVAPIHKKKSWKRKSARLEREDEGAGPSQGEEEEEEELVNETETTRSLSLSELRDMRKDFSRHPGEHIVTWLLRCWDSGASSLELEGKEAKQLGSLSRGGGIDKAIGKGEPARSLWRRLLSAMKERYPFKEDVVYRPGKWTTMEKGIQYLRELAVLEVIYVDLNDVRSAIDPDEVQCTRPMWRKLVQNALLSCANSLAILTWKDRDGPTVNEAASNLREYEESISSSFVSAVRELSQEFKRFKEDLSYSLPIRTSVSAIRSQRSSAQERGYRG
;
A
#
# COMPACT_ATOMS: atom_id res chain seq x y z
N MET A 1 -1.51 -22.90 16.79
CA MET A 1 -1.99 -21.67 17.47
C MET A 1 -1.96 -20.55 16.44
N SER A 2 -3.13 -20.15 15.96
CA SER A 2 -3.27 -19.21 14.85
C SER A 2 -3.52 -17.82 15.43
N VAL A 3 -2.57 -16.90 15.27
CA VAL A 3 -2.76 -15.49 15.64
C VAL A 3 -3.38 -14.79 14.45
N SER A 4 -4.69 -14.57 14.52
CA SER A 4 -5.42 -13.70 13.60
C SER A 4 -5.19 -12.25 14.02
N VAL A 5 -4.51 -11.47 13.17
CA VAL A 5 -4.34 -10.03 13.37
C VAL A 5 -5.36 -9.31 12.49
N ALA A 6 -6.38 -8.73 13.13
CA ALA A 6 -7.36 -7.90 12.47
C ALA A 6 -6.75 -6.51 12.12
N PRO A 7 -7.15 -5.88 11.00
CA PRO A 7 -6.70 -4.53 10.69
C PRO A 7 -7.43 -3.51 11.58
N ILE A 8 -6.68 -2.67 12.30
CA ILE A 8 -7.21 -1.52 13.01
C ILE A 8 -7.28 -0.35 12.03
N HIS A 9 -8.41 -0.19 11.34
CA HIS A 9 -8.72 1.06 10.63
C HIS A 9 -9.72 1.87 11.45
N LYS A 10 -9.22 2.77 12.30
CA LYS A 10 -10.03 3.92 12.78
C LYS A 10 -9.81 5.07 11.81
N LYS A 11 -10.57 5.12 10.70
CA LYS A 11 -10.61 6.31 9.83
C LYS A 11 -11.36 7.42 10.57
N LYS A 12 -10.64 8.39 11.13
CA LYS A 12 -11.23 9.69 11.48
C LYS A 12 -11.66 10.34 10.17
N SER A 13 -12.97 10.47 9.96
CA SER A 13 -13.49 11.14 8.77
C SER A 13 -13.52 12.64 9.02
N TRP A 14 -12.59 13.37 8.41
CA TRP A 14 -12.60 14.82 8.37
C TRP A 14 -13.58 15.24 7.27
N LYS A 15 -14.88 15.31 7.59
CA LYS A 15 -15.90 15.83 6.66
C LYS A 15 -16.09 17.33 6.94
N ARG A 16 -15.62 18.17 6.02
CA ARG A 16 -15.97 19.60 6.00
C ARG A 16 -17.45 19.67 5.63
N LYS A 17 -18.31 20.08 6.58
CA LYS A 17 -19.75 20.22 6.35
C LYS A 17 -19.97 21.51 5.56
N SER A 18 -20.29 21.39 4.28
CA SER A 18 -20.90 22.46 3.50
C SER A 18 -22.37 22.51 3.88
N ALA A 19 -22.85 23.63 4.44
CA ALA A 19 -24.25 23.79 4.77
C ALA A 19 -25.04 24.05 3.47
N ARG A 20 -25.82 23.08 3.00
CA ARG A 20 -26.85 23.29 1.98
C ARG A 20 -28.13 23.69 2.71
N LEU A 21 -28.62 24.90 2.46
CA LEU A 21 -29.89 25.39 3.01
C LEU A 21 -31.03 24.73 2.21
N GLU A 22 -31.79 23.85 2.85
CA GLU A 22 -33.13 23.47 2.41
C GLU A 22 -34.09 24.61 2.77
N ARG A 23 -34.88 25.05 1.78
CA ARG A 23 -36.11 25.80 2.03
C ARG A 23 -37.21 25.14 1.19
N GLU A 24 -38.11 24.44 1.85
CA GLU A 24 -39.47 24.21 1.36
C GLU A 24 -40.26 25.50 1.63
N ASP A 25 -40.91 26.06 0.61
CA ASP A 25 -42.19 26.73 0.79
C ASP A 25 -42.97 26.76 -0.55
N GLU A 26 -44.23 26.35 -0.48
CA GLU A 26 -45.23 26.29 -1.54
C GLU A 26 -46.16 27.50 -1.39
N GLY A 27 -46.41 28.27 -2.47
CA GLY A 27 -47.55 29.19 -2.47
C GLY A 27 -47.53 30.37 -3.47
N ALA A 28 -48.30 30.21 -4.55
CA ALA A 28 -49.13 31.19 -5.28
C ALA A 28 -48.53 32.53 -5.79
N GLY A 29 -48.55 32.75 -7.13
CA GLY A 29 -48.18 34.01 -7.82
C GLY A 29 -49.34 35.02 -7.99
N PRO A 30 -49.35 35.89 -9.04
CA PRO A 30 -48.31 36.78 -9.54
C PRO A 30 -48.75 38.27 -9.55
N SER A 31 -47.83 39.24 -9.62
CA SER A 31 -48.11 40.60 -10.15
C SER A 31 -46.84 41.37 -10.51
N GLN A 32 -46.92 42.07 -11.64
CA GLN A 32 -45.88 42.78 -12.37
C GLN A 32 -45.36 44.04 -11.68
N GLY A 33 -44.11 44.37 -11.98
CA GLY A 33 -43.45 45.65 -11.74
C GLY A 33 -42.01 45.55 -12.23
N GLU A 34 -41.78 45.92 -13.48
CA GLU A 34 -40.46 46.09 -14.10
C GLU A 34 -39.77 47.29 -13.44
N GLU A 35 -38.48 47.15 -13.07
CA GLU A 35 -37.40 48.09 -13.40
C GLU A 35 -36.08 47.74 -12.66
N GLU A 36 -35.00 47.76 -13.46
CA GLU A 36 -33.57 47.90 -13.14
C GLU A 36 -32.75 46.65 -12.76
N GLU A 37 -32.02 46.18 -13.79
CA GLU A 37 -30.88 45.28 -13.76
C GLU A 37 -29.73 45.87 -12.94
N GLU A 38 -29.58 45.43 -11.70
CA GLU A 38 -28.27 45.24 -11.10
C GLU A 38 -28.04 43.73 -10.98
N GLU A 39 -27.31 43.15 -11.93
CA GLU A 39 -26.69 41.84 -11.77
C GLU A 39 -25.61 41.93 -10.68
N GLU A 40 -26.06 42.08 -9.43
CA GLU A 40 -25.26 41.74 -8.28
C GLU A 40 -25.13 40.21 -8.32
N LEU A 41 -24.07 39.76 -9.02
CA LEU A 41 -23.44 38.46 -8.80
C LEU A 41 -23.15 38.36 -7.31
N VAL A 42 -24.16 37.91 -6.55
CA VAL A 42 -24.00 37.43 -5.19
C VAL A 42 -23.12 36.21 -5.34
N ASN A 43 -21.83 36.47 -5.27
CA ASN A 43 -20.79 35.50 -5.06
C ASN A 43 -21.27 34.69 -3.86
N GLU A 44 -21.80 33.50 -4.10
CA GLU A 44 -22.03 32.49 -3.08
C GLU A 44 -20.66 32.14 -2.52
N THR A 45 -20.16 32.99 -1.63
CA THR A 45 -18.97 32.75 -0.85
C THR A 45 -19.36 31.61 0.06
N GLU A 46 -19.10 30.39 -0.42
CA GLU A 46 -18.99 29.19 0.40
C GLU A 46 -18.14 29.59 1.61
N THR A 47 -18.82 29.88 2.72
CA THR A 47 -18.16 30.32 3.94
C THR A 47 -17.57 29.07 4.53
N THR A 48 -16.46 28.63 3.95
CA THR A 48 -15.72 27.48 4.43
C THR A 48 -15.28 27.82 5.85
N ARG A 49 -15.87 27.14 6.83
CA ARG A 49 -15.50 27.31 8.23
C ARG A 49 -13.98 27.17 8.34
N SER A 50 -13.33 28.17 8.92
CA SER A 50 -11.91 28.11 9.25
C SER A 50 -11.66 27.03 10.31
N LEU A 51 -10.56 26.30 10.15
CA LEU A 51 -10.11 25.27 11.06
C LEU A 51 -9.68 25.87 12.40
N SER A 52 -10.10 25.23 13.48
CA SER A 52 -9.65 25.55 14.83
C SER A 52 -8.20 25.13 15.06
N LEU A 53 -7.55 25.76 16.03
CA LEU A 53 -6.17 25.41 16.43
C LEU A 53 -6.03 23.96 16.91
N SER A 54 -7.08 23.37 17.49
CA SER A 54 -7.14 21.95 17.84
C SER A 54 -7.18 21.04 16.61
N GLU A 55 -7.99 21.38 15.60
CA GLU A 55 -8.07 20.63 14.34
C GLU A 55 -6.71 20.65 13.63
N LEU A 56 -6.06 21.82 13.58
CA LEU A 56 -4.72 21.95 13.00
C LEU A 56 -3.65 21.16 13.77
N ARG A 57 -3.78 21.04 15.10
CA ARG A 57 -2.87 20.24 15.93
C ARG A 57 -3.03 18.74 15.65
N ASP A 58 -4.27 18.27 15.53
CA ASP A 58 -4.57 16.89 15.18
C ASP A 58 -4.08 16.56 13.77
N MET A 59 -4.33 17.45 12.80
CA MET A 59 -3.78 17.32 11.45
C MET A 59 -2.25 17.27 11.45
N ARG A 60 -1.58 18.16 12.20
CA ARG A 60 -0.11 18.11 12.33
C ARG A 60 0.35 16.74 12.81
N LYS A 61 -0.34 16.14 13.79
CA LYS A 61 0.02 14.81 14.29
C LYS A 61 -0.14 13.74 13.21
N ASP A 62 -1.22 13.77 12.45
CA ASP A 62 -1.55 12.76 11.45
C ASP A 62 -0.64 12.85 10.21
N PHE A 63 -0.27 14.07 9.80
CA PHE A 63 0.51 14.33 8.58
C PHE A 63 2.00 14.62 8.82
N SER A 64 2.50 14.57 10.06
CA SER A 64 3.93 14.75 10.34
C SER A 64 4.75 13.55 9.88
N ARG A 65 5.90 13.80 9.26
CA ARG A 65 6.89 12.78 8.92
C ARG A 65 7.45 12.12 10.18
N HIS A 66 7.53 10.80 10.18
CA HIS A 66 8.14 10.03 11.26
C HIS A 66 9.68 10.12 11.22
N PRO A 67 10.39 9.97 12.34
CA PRO A 67 11.85 9.87 12.34
C PRO A 67 12.32 8.68 11.48
N GLY A 68 13.29 8.92 10.59
CA GLY A 68 13.83 7.88 9.68
C GLY A 68 12.94 7.51 8.50
N GLU A 69 11.72 8.05 8.40
CA GLU A 69 10.84 7.83 7.24
C GLU A 69 11.37 8.57 6.00
N HIS A 70 11.46 7.87 4.87
CA HIS A 70 11.81 8.50 3.60
C HIS A 70 10.75 9.53 3.21
N ILE A 71 11.18 10.62 2.59
CA ILE A 71 10.28 11.72 2.24
C ILE A 71 9.17 11.29 1.27
N VAL A 72 9.47 10.36 0.36
CA VAL A 72 8.52 9.80 -0.60
C VAL A 72 7.49 8.91 0.10
N THR A 73 7.94 8.02 0.98
CA THR A 73 7.08 7.17 1.82
C THR A 73 6.12 8.02 2.67
N TRP A 74 6.64 9.12 3.26
CA TRP A 74 5.82 10.08 4.00
C TRP A 74 4.75 10.73 3.14
N LEU A 75 5.10 11.20 1.93
CA LEU A 75 4.13 11.79 1.01
C LEU A 75 3.04 10.79 0.62
N LEU A 76 3.40 9.55 0.29
CA LEU A 76 2.42 8.51 -0.01
C LEU A 76 1.49 8.26 1.19
N ARG A 77 2.03 8.23 2.42
CA ARG A 77 1.20 8.13 3.63
C ARG A 77 0.26 9.33 3.79
N CYS A 78 0.71 10.55 3.46
CA CYS A 78 -0.17 11.72 3.45
C CYS A 78 -1.30 11.57 2.43
N TRP A 79 -1.00 11.09 1.21
CA TRP A 79 -2.01 10.76 0.21
C TRP A 79 -3.04 9.75 0.74
N ASP A 80 -2.57 8.60 1.24
CA ASP A 80 -3.42 7.52 1.78
C ASP A 80 -4.27 7.96 2.98
N SER A 81 -3.81 8.97 3.71
CA SER A 81 -4.52 9.59 4.84
C SER A 81 -5.52 10.67 4.41
N GLY A 82 -5.69 10.91 3.11
CA GLY A 82 -6.64 11.86 2.56
C GLY A 82 -6.14 13.30 2.47
N ALA A 83 -4.83 13.53 2.32
CA ALA A 83 -4.30 14.90 2.15
C ALA A 83 -4.93 15.65 0.95
N SER A 84 -5.44 14.94 -0.05
CA SER A 84 -6.09 15.51 -1.22
C SER A 84 -7.47 16.12 -0.94
N SER A 85 -8.17 15.68 0.12
CA SER A 85 -9.49 16.20 0.50
C SER A 85 -9.44 17.33 1.54
N LEU A 86 -8.24 17.65 2.04
CA LEU A 86 -8.04 18.64 3.09
C LEU A 86 -7.67 20.00 2.50
N GLU A 87 -8.69 20.80 2.18
CA GLU A 87 -8.51 22.18 1.71
C GLU A 87 -8.04 23.09 2.84
N LEU A 88 -6.94 23.81 2.59
CA LEU A 88 -6.30 24.71 3.55
C LEU A 88 -6.16 26.11 2.99
N GLU A 89 -6.64 27.09 3.74
CA GLU A 89 -6.34 28.49 3.52
C GLU A 89 -4.85 28.78 3.80
N GLY A 90 -4.32 29.86 3.23
CA GLY A 90 -2.93 30.25 3.44
C GLY A 90 -2.57 30.48 4.92
N LYS A 91 -3.51 30.98 5.74
CA LYS A 91 -3.30 31.18 7.18
C LYS A 91 -3.26 29.87 7.95
N GLU A 92 -4.17 28.95 7.64
CA GLU A 92 -4.25 27.61 8.24
C GLU A 92 -3.00 26.79 7.91
N ALA A 93 -2.56 26.83 6.65
CA ALA A 93 -1.34 26.18 6.20
C ALA A 93 -0.09 26.70 6.91
N LYS A 94 0.01 28.01 7.17
CA LYS A 94 1.08 28.59 8.00
C LYS A 94 1.02 28.10 9.45
N GLN A 95 -0.18 27.95 10.01
CA GLN A 95 -0.38 27.50 11.39
C GLN A 95 -0.15 25.99 11.59
N LEU A 96 -0.25 25.18 10.53
CA LEU A 96 0.11 23.75 10.58
C LEU A 96 1.55 23.51 11.02
N GLY A 97 2.47 24.44 10.74
CA GLY A 97 3.86 24.36 11.18
C GLY A 97 4.65 23.22 10.51
N SER A 98 5.60 22.63 11.24
CA SER A 98 6.50 21.61 10.71
C SER A 98 5.80 20.27 10.51
N LEU A 99 5.74 19.78 9.27
CA LEU A 99 5.28 18.44 8.90
C LEU A 99 6.44 17.57 8.40
N SER A 100 7.26 18.14 7.52
CA SER A 100 8.35 17.42 6.83
C SER A 100 9.61 17.27 7.70
N ARG A 101 9.73 18.02 8.81
CA ARG A 101 10.97 18.18 9.60
C ARG A 101 12.11 18.81 8.79
N GLY A 102 11.78 19.55 7.74
CA GLY A 102 12.72 20.21 6.85
C GLY A 102 12.29 21.66 6.65
N GLY A 103 12.98 22.60 7.29
CA GLY A 103 12.51 23.99 7.39
C GLY A 103 12.19 24.68 6.05
N GLY A 104 12.89 24.31 4.98
CA GLY A 104 12.59 24.82 3.63
C GLY A 104 11.23 24.35 3.08
N ILE A 105 10.93 23.06 3.27
CA ILE A 105 9.67 22.43 2.80
C ILE A 105 8.51 22.93 3.67
N ASP A 106 8.68 22.95 5.00
CA ASP A 106 7.65 23.41 5.93
C ASP A 106 7.27 24.87 5.68
N LYS A 107 8.26 25.73 5.40
CA LYS A 107 8.01 27.12 5.02
C LYS A 107 7.24 27.20 3.69
N ALA A 108 7.59 26.38 2.70
CA ALA A 108 6.94 26.37 1.39
C ALA A 108 5.49 25.85 1.44
N ILE A 109 5.17 24.89 2.30
CA ILE A 109 3.78 24.41 2.51
C ILE A 109 2.86 25.55 2.95
N GLY A 110 3.36 26.44 3.81
CA GLY A 110 2.64 27.64 4.27
C GLY A 110 2.63 28.82 3.29
N LYS A 111 3.29 28.73 2.12
CA LYS A 111 3.26 29.79 1.09
C LYS A 111 2.01 29.66 0.21
N GLY A 112 1.61 30.77 -0.41
CA GLY A 112 0.52 30.85 -1.39
C GLY A 112 -0.83 31.29 -0.81
N GLU A 113 -1.53 32.15 -1.55
CA GLU A 113 -2.81 32.77 -1.14
C GLU A 113 -4.10 32.11 -1.66
N PRO A 114 -4.15 31.25 -2.71
CA PRO A 114 -5.37 30.49 -2.91
C PRO A 114 -5.46 29.32 -1.90
N ALA A 115 -6.68 29.02 -1.49
CA ALA A 115 -6.99 27.77 -0.82
C ALA A 115 -6.60 26.60 -1.76
N ARG A 116 -5.89 25.62 -1.20
CA ARG A 116 -5.43 24.42 -1.91
C ARG A 116 -5.43 23.25 -0.95
N SER A 117 -5.68 22.06 -1.47
CA SER A 117 -5.52 20.83 -0.71
C SER A 117 -4.11 20.69 -0.14
N LEU A 118 -4.01 20.07 1.05
CA LEU A 118 -2.75 19.74 1.69
C LEU A 118 -1.84 18.96 0.73
N TRP A 119 -2.39 18.04 -0.07
CA TRP A 119 -1.65 17.32 -1.11
C TRP A 119 -0.97 18.25 -2.11
N ARG A 120 -1.70 19.20 -2.71
CA ARG A 120 -1.12 20.15 -3.67
C ARG A 120 -0.06 21.04 -3.02
N ARG A 121 -0.26 21.45 -1.77
CA ARG A 121 0.74 22.23 -1.01
C ARG A 121 2.02 21.43 -0.77
N LEU A 122 1.90 20.14 -0.40
CA LEU A 122 3.03 19.24 -0.23
C LEU A 122 3.83 19.05 -1.52
N LEU A 123 3.16 18.76 -2.64
CA LEU A 123 3.82 18.59 -3.93
C LEU A 123 4.52 19.87 -4.40
N SER A 124 3.87 21.03 -4.23
CA SER A 124 4.46 22.33 -4.59
C SER A 124 5.70 22.63 -3.74
N ALA A 125 5.64 22.36 -2.44
CA ALA A 125 6.77 22.55 -1.52
C ALA A 125 7.94 21.60 -1.85
N MET A 126 7.64 20.38 -2.27
CA MET A 126 8.65 19.42 -2.73
C MET A 126 9.33 19.91 -4.00
N LYS A 127 8.57 20.37 -5.00
CA LYS A 127 9.11 20.91 -6.26
C LYS A 127 9.93 22.19 -6.05
N GLU A 128 9.52 23.06 -5.12
CA GLU A 128 10.31 24.24 -4.73
C GLU A 128 11.64 23.86 -4.08
N ARG A 129 11.64 22.83 -3.22
CA ARG A 129 12.86 22.37 -2.53
C ARG A 129 13.79 21.58 -3.45
N TYR A 130 13.22 20.78 -4.35
CA TYR A 130 13.92 19.86 -5.24
C TYR A 130 13.45 20.10 -6.67
N PRO A 131 14.04 21.07 -7.40
CA PRO A 131 13.62 21.41 -8.75
C PRO A 131 13.76 20.25 -9.75
N PHE A 132 14.69 19.32 -9.51
CA PHE A 132 14.91 18.15 -10.34
C PHE A 132 14.61 16.85 -9.59
N LYS A 133 14.10 15.85 -10.31
CA LYS A 133 13.70 14.55 -9.76
C LYS A 133 14.84 13.79 -9.12
N GLU A 134 16.04 13.96 -9.65
CA GLU A 134 17.27 13.34 -9.19
C GLU A 134 17.74 13.87 -7.83
N ASP A 135 17.27 15.06 -7.42
CA ASP A 135 17.64 15.67 -6.14
C ASP A 135 16.92 14.99 -4.96
N VAL A 136 15.81 14.31 -5.20
CA VAL A 136 15.06 13.59 -4.17
C VAL A 136 15.73 12.25 -3.91
N VAL A 137 16.48 12.17 -2.80
CA VAL A 137 17.13 10.92 -2.38
C VAL A 137 16.08 9.89 -1.97
N TYR A 138 15.84 8.92 -2.85
CA TYR A 138 14.98 7.77 -2.59
C TYR A 138 15.70 6.47 -2.94
N ARG A 139 16.09 5.73 -1.89
CA ARG A 139 16.79 4.44 -1.99
C ARG A 139 16.18 3.47 -0.98
N PRO A 140 15.00 2.92 -1.26
CA PRO A 140 14.39 1.95 -0.37
C PRO A 140 15.15 0.63 -0.41
N GLY A 141 14.96 -0.18 0.62
CA GLY A 141 15.50 -1.53 0.66
C GLY A 141 14.86 -2.45 -0.38
N LYS A 142 15.45 -3.63 -0.56
CA LYS A 142 14.83 -4.70 -1.35
C LYS A 142 13.48 -5.07 -0.77
N TRP A 143 12.48 -5.26 -1.63
CA TRP A 143 11.16 -5.71 -1.20
C TRP A 143 11.06 -7.24 -1.25
N THR A 144 10.36 -7.80 -0.27
CA THR A 144 10.31 -9.25 0.02
C THR A 144 8.92 -9.85 -0.16
N THR A 145 7.88 -9.02 -0.28
CA THR A 145 6.48 -9.43 -0.49
C THR A 145 5.87 -8.58 -1.60
N MET A 146 4.78 -9.04 -2.22
CA MET A 146 4.14 -8.26 -3.29
C MET A 146 3.58 -6.94 -2.76
N GLU A 147 3.06 -6.87 -1.54
CA GLU A 147 2.57 -5.62 -0.96
C GLU A 147 3.69 -4.59 -0.80
N LYS A 148 4.89 -5.03 -0.40
CA LYS A 148 6.06 -4.14 -0.36
C LYS A 148 6.51 -3.71 -1.75
N GLY A 149 6.35 -4.59 -2.76
CA GLY A 149 6.59 -4.26 -4.16
C GLY A 149 5.60 -3.24 -4.71
N ILE A 150 4.30 -3.42 -4.40
CA ILE A 150 3.22 -2.48 -4.73
C ILE A 150 3.46 -1.13 -4.06
N GLN A 151 3.76 -1.14 -2.76
CA GLN A 151 4.11 0.06 -2.01
C GLN A 151 5.31 0.78 -2.66
N TYR A 152 6.36 0.05 -3.02
CA TYR A 152 7.52 0.61 -3.71
C TYR A 152 7.14 1.25 -5.05
N LEU A 153 6.26 0.63 -5.83
CA LEU A 153 5.77 1.16 -7.09
C LEU A 153 4.96 2.46 -6.90
N ARG A 154 4.07 2.50 -5.91
CA ARG A 154 3.31 3.71 -5.54
C ARG A 154 4.23 4.85 -5.09
N GLU A 155 5.29 4.54 -4.35
CA GLU A 155 6.29 5.53 -3.96
C GLU A 155 7.07 6.07 -5.18
N LEU A 156 7.40 5.22 -6.16
CA LEU A 156 7.94 5.70 -7.43
C LEU A 156 6.96 6.60 -8.19
N ALA A 157 5.66 6.30 -8.11
CA ALA A 157 4.62 7.11 -8.75
C ALA A 157 4.51 8.50 -8.10
N VAL A 158 4.58 8.58 -6.77
CA VAL A 158 4.64 9.88 -6.06
C VAL A 158 5.81 10.73 -6.56
N LEU A 159 6.97 10.13 -6.86
CA LEU A 159 8.08 10.87 -7.47
C LEU A 159 7.72 11.44 -8.84
N GLU A 160 6.96 10.71 -9.68
CA GLU A 160 6.48 11.29 -10.95
C GLU A 160 5.53 12.45 -10.69
N VAL A 161 4.56 12.27 -9.79
CA VAL A 161 3.52 13.25 -9.47
C VAL A 161 4.09 14.59 -8.99
N ILE A 162 5.21 14.61 -8.25
CA ILE A 162 5.86 15.86 -7.82
C ILE A 162 6.24 16.75 -9.02
N TYR A 163 6.65 16.15 -10.15
CA TYR A 163 7.18 16.88 -11.30
C TYR A 163 6.19 17.08 -12.43
N VAL A 164 5.00 16.49 -12.37
CA VAL A 164 3.91 16.82 -13.30
C VAL A 164 3.60 18.31 -13.22
N ASP A 165 3.21 18.90 -14.36
CA ASP A 165 2.81 20.30 -14.40
C ASP A 165 1.46 20.48 -13.68
N LEU A 166 1.52 21.04 -12.47
CA LEU A 166 0.34 21.32 -11.64
C LEU A 166 -0.48 22.51 -12.16
N ASN A 167 -0.04 23.17 -13.23
CA ASN A 167 -0.78 24.25 -13.89
C ASN A 167 -1.84 23.72 -14.86
N ASP A 168 -1.81 22.44 -15.23
CA ASP A 168 -2.88 21.84 -16.03
C ASP A 168 -4.08 21.54 -15.11
N VAL A 169 -5.12 22.33 -15.29
CA VAL A 169 -6.19 22.56 -14.32
C VAL A 169 -7.15 21.36 -14.35
N ARG A 170 -7.11 20.48 -13.33
CA ARG A 170 -8.30 20.00 -12.57
C ARG A 170 -8.05 18.92 -11.52
N SER A 171 -7.07 18.02 -11.66
CA SER A 171 -7.01 16.82 -10.81
C SER A 171 -5.90 16.91 -9.75
N ALA A 172 -6.20 16.61 -8.48
CA ALA A 172 -5.15 16.10 -7.60
C ALA A 172 -4.69 14.77 -8.22
N ILE A 173 -3.47 14.71 -8.73
CA ILE A 173 -3.00 13.52 -9.44
C ILE A 173 -2.87 12.41 -8.42
N ASP A 174 -3.70 11.39 -8.62
CA ASP A 174 -3.67 10.16 -7.84
C ASP A 174 -2.40 9.38 -8.25
N PRO A 175 -1.48 9.08 -7.31
CA PRO A 175 -0.32 8.23 -7.60
C PRO A 175 -0.71 6.85 -8.12
N ASP A 176 -1.91 6.34 -7.84
CA ASP A 176 -2.38 5.03 -8.32
C ASP A 176 -2.83 5.04 -9.78
N GLU A 177 -3.19 6.21 -10.31
CA GLU A 177 -3.62 6.40 -11.70
C GLU A 177 -2.45 6.79 -12.63
N VAL A 178 -1.25 6.97 -12.08
CA VAL A 178 -0.05 7.26 -12.86
C VAL A 178 0.28 6.07 -13.77
N GLN A 179 0.52 6.35 -15.06
CA GLN A 179 1.03 5.34 -15.98
C GLN A 179 2.44 4.93 -15.57
N CYS A 180 2.65 3.62 -15.39
CA CYS A 180 3.98 3.09 -15.11
C CYS A 180 4.90 3.40 -16.30
N THR A 181 6.11 3.85 -15.99
CA THR A 181 7.16 4.05 -17.00
C THR A 181 8.14 2.87 -17.00
N ARG A 182 8.81 2.62 -18.13
CA ARG A 182 9.85 1.57 -18.21
C ARG A 182 10.95 1.73 -17.13
N PRO A 183 11.43 2.95 -16.81
CA PRO A 183 12.35 3.15 -15.69
C PRO A 183 11.78 2.73 -14.33
N MET A 184 10.49 3.02 -14.04
CA MET A 184 9.84 2.56 -12.80
C MET A 184 9.82 1.04 -12.73
N TRP A 185 9.43 0.37 -13.83
CA TRP A 185 9.38 -1.08 -13.89
C TRP A 185 10.75 -1.73 -13.69
N ARG A 186 11.79 -1.19 -14.36
CA ARG A 186 13.17 -1.67 -14.18
C ARG A 186 13.60 -1.55 -12.71
N LYS A 187 13.28 -0.42 -12.07
CA LYS A 187 13.56 -0.20 -10.65
C LYS A 187 12.79 -1.18 -9.75
N LEU A 188 11.54 -1.50 -10.09
CA LEU A 188 10.71 -2.49 -9.37
C LEU A 188 11.36 -3.88 -9.42
N VAL A 189 11.70 -4.35 -10.61
CA VAL A 189 12.32 -5.66 -10.83
C VAL A 189 13.70 -5.75 -10.19
N GLN A 190 14.53 -4.71 -10.28
CA GLN A 190 15.88 -4.70 -9.69
C GLN A 190 15.88 -4.74 -8.15
N ASN A 191 14.84 -4.22 -7.51
CA ASN A 191 14.70 -4.24 -6.05
C ASN A 191 13.87 -5.42 -5.54
N ALA A 192 13.41 -6.30 -6.43
CA ALA A 192 12.73 -7.53 -6.11
C ALA A 192 13.69 -8.56 -5.47
N LEU A 193 13.15 -9.45 -4.64
CA LEU A 193 13.83 -10.70 -4.33
C LEU A 193 14.02 -11.53 -5.61
N LEU A 194 15.10 -12.31 -5.70
CA LEU A 194 15.45 -13.10 -6.90
C LEU A 194 14.30 -14.03 -7.34
N SER A 195 13.56 -14.59 -6.38
CA SER A 195 12.41 -15.47 -6.61
C SER A 195 11.22 -14.78 -7.28
N CYS A 196 11.09 -13.46 -7.10
CA CYS A 196 10.04 -12.66 -7.73
C CYS A 196 10.55 -12.01 -9.04
N ALA A 197 11.84 -11.68 -9.12
CA ALA A 197 12.42 -10.94 -10.24
C ALA A 197 12.21 -11.63 -11.59
N ASN A 198 12.42 -12.95 -11.68
CA ASN A 198 12.26 -13.68 -12.93
C ASN A 198 10.81 -13.71 -13.40
N SER A 199 9.87 -13.87 -12.48
CA SER A 199 8.45 -13.89 -12.79
C SER A 199 7.89 -12.50 -13.13
N LEU A 200 8.40 -11.46 -12.47
CA LEU A 200 8.07 -10.07 -12.82
C LEU A 200 8.62 -9.64 -14.18
N ALA A 201 9.77 -10.20 -14.59
CA ALA A 201 10.30 -9.96 -15.93
C ALA A 201 9.39 -10.58 -17.02
N ILE A 202 8.65 -11.65 -16.67
CA ILE A 202 7.69 -12.33 -17.55
C ILE A 202 6.32 -11.64 -17.54
N LEU A 203 5.95 -10.93 -16.46
CA LEU A 203 4.76 -10.09 -16.41
C LEU A 203 4.83 -9.06 -17.56
N THR A 204 4.07 -9.36 -18.61
CA THR A 204 4.24 -8.76 -19.92
C THR A 204 3.85 -7.30 -19.86
N TRP A 205 4.75 -6.42 -20.28
CA TRP A 205 4.42 -5.05 -20.66
C TRP A 205 3.61 -5.12 -21.96
N LYS A 206 2.28 -5.28 -21.85
CA LYS A 206 1.42 -5.63 -22.99
C LYS A 206 1.16 -4.46 -23.95
N ASP A 207 1.15 -3.22 -23.46
CA ASP A 207 0.71 -2.05 -24.24
C ASP A 207 1.80 -1.01 -24.50
N ARG A 208 1.54 -0.16 -25.51
CA ARG A 208 2.44 0.93 -25.94
C ARG A 208 2.59 1.98 -24.83
N ASP A 209 1.48 2.26 -24.15
CA ASP A 209 1.39 3.04 -22.92
C ASP A 209 1.29 2.02 -21.78
N GLY A 210 2.25 2.02 -20.85
CA GLY A 210 2.32 0.98 -19.80
C GLY A 210 1.08 0.94 -18.89
N PRO A 211 0.91 -0.12 -18.08
CA PRO A 211 -0.23 -0.21 -17.16
C PRO A 211 -0.21 0.94 -16.15
N THR A 212 -1.36 1.33 -15.64
CA THR A 212 -1.40 2.24 -14.47
C THR A 212 -0.79 1.56 -13.24
N VAL A 213 -0.42 2.34 -12.23
CA VAL A 213 0.10 1.80 -10.96
C VAL A 213 -0.92 0.86 -10.31
N ASN A 214 -2.21 1.19 -10.39
CA ASN A 214 -3.30 0.36 -9.87
C ASN A 214 -3.46 -0.97 -10.64
N GLU A 215 -3.40 -0.93 -11.97
CA GLU A 215 -3.41 -2.14 -12.82
C GLU A 215 -2.19 -3.02 -12.55
N ALA A 216 -1.00 -2.43 -12.48
CA ALA A 216 0.22 -3.13 -12.12
C ALA A 216 0.11 -3.76 -10.72
N ALA A 217 -0.47 -3.05 -9.75
CA ALA A 217 -0.70 -3.58 -8.41
C ALA A 217 -1.68 -4.77 -8.41
N SER A 218 -2.73 -4.70 -9.22
CA SER A 218 -3.71 -5.79 -9.38
C SER A 218 -3.05 -7.02 -9.99
N ASN A 219 -2.29 -6.85 -11.07
CA ASN A 219 -1.51 -7.91 -11.71
C ASN A 219 -0.52 -8.59 -10.74
N LEU A 220 0.14 -7.82 -9.86
CA LEU A 220 1.03 -8.35 -8.83
C LEU A 220 0.30 -9.22 -7.80
N ARG A 221 -0.91 -8.82 -7.39
CA ARG A 221 -1.75 -9.60 -6.46
C ARG A 221 -2.26 -10.89 -7.09
N GLU A 222 -2.76 -10.81 -8.32
CA GLU A 222 -3.22 -12.00 -9.06
C GLU A 222 -2.09 -13.02 -9.23
N TYR A 223 -0.87 -12.54 -9.50
CA TYR A 223 0.29 -13.40 -9.59
C TYR A 223 0.62 -14.09 -8.25
N GLU A 224 0.55 -13.37 -7.13
CA GLU A 224 0.75 -13.95 -5.80
C GLU A 224 -0.30 -15.00 -5.44
N GLU A 225 -1.56 -14.74 -5.76
CA GLU A 225 -2.65 -15.69 -5.57
C GLU A 225 -2.44 -16.95 -6.41
N SER A 226 -2.00 -16.80 -7.66
CA SER A 226 -1.66 -17.91 -8.54
C SER A 226 -0.53 -18.78 -7.99
N ILE A 227 0.58 -18.17 -7.53
CA ILE A 227 1.70 -18.90 -6.90
C ILE A 227 1.22 -19.62 -5.64
N SER A 228 0.48 -18.92 -4.78
CA SER A 228 0.02 -19.45 -3.50
C SER A 228 -0.92 -20.64 -3.72
N SER A 229 -1.83 -20.54 -4.68
CA SER A 229 -2.75 -21.61 -5.08
C SER A 229 -2.01 -22.83 -5.61
N SER A 230 -1.05 -22.63 -6.52
CA SER A 230 -0.22 -23.71 -7.08
C SER A 230 0.57 -24.44 -5.99
N PHE A 231 1.20 -23.68 -5.08
CA PHE A 231 1.96 -24.24 -3.96
C PHE A 231 1.07 -25.05 -3.01
N VAL A 232 -0.10 -24.51 -2.64
CA VAL A 232 -1.08 -25.21 -1.79
C VAL A 232 -1.56 -26.50 -2.45
N SER A 233 -1.80 -26.52 -3.77
CA SER A 233 -2.18 -27.75 -4.47
C SER A 233 -1.06 -28.79 -4.43
N ALA A 234 0.18 -28.39 -4.72
CA ALA A 234 1.33 -29.30 -4.69
C ALA A 234 1.54 -29.90 -3.29
N VAL A 235 1.43 -29.09 -2.22
CA VAL A 235 1.54 -29.58 -0.83
C VAL A 235 0.39 -30.53 -0.49
N ARG A 236 -0.83 -30.24 -0.94
CA ARG A 236 -1.99 -31.12 -0.72
C ARG A 236 -1.82 -32.46 -1.43
N GLU A 237 -1.36 -32.46 -2.68
CA GLU A 237 -1.06 -33.67 -3.45
C GLU A 237 0.02 -34.51 -2.77
N LEU A 238 1.14 -33.89 -2.39
CA LEU A 238 2.21 -34.57 -1.64
C LEU A 238 1.72 -35.13 -0.30
N SER A 239 0.86 -34.40 0.42
CA SER A 239 0.27 -34.88 1.67
C SER A 239 -0.66 -36.08 1.44
N GLN A 240 -1.38 -36.14 0.31
CA GLN A 240 -2.21 -37.28 -0.05
C GLN A 240 -1.36 -38.49 -0.39
N GLU A 241 -0.30 -38.31 -1.18
CA GLU A 241 0.67 -39.37 -1.50
C GLU A 241 1.35 -39.91 -0.24
N PHE A 242 1.76 -39.04 0.69
CA PHE A 242 2.34 -39.47 1.96
C PHE A 242 1.36 -40.28 2.83
N LYS A 243 0.08 -39.91 2.83
CA LYS A 243 -0.97 -40.68 3.54
C LYS A 243 -1.16 -42.07 2.91
N ARG A 244 -1.25 -42.14 1.57
CA ARG A 244 -1.34 -43.41 0.84
C ARG A 244 -0.13 -44.30 1.11
N PHE A 245 1.07 -43.76 1.02
CA PHE A 245 2.29 -44.50 1.33
C PHE A 245 2.31 -45.04 2.77
N LYS A 246 1.85 -44.23 3.74
CA LYS A 246 1.73 -44.66 5.13
C LYS A 246 0.68 -45.77 5.30
N GLU A 247 -0.44 -45.67 4.61
CA GLU A 247 -1.49 -46.71 4.58
C GLU A 247 -0.93 -48.00 3.96
N ASP A 248 -0.26 -47.93 2.81
CA ASP A 248 0.38 -49.09 2.17
C ASP A 248 1.44 -49.76 3.06
N LEU A 249 2.23 -48.97 3.80
CA LEU A 249 3.19 -49.49 4.76
C LEU A 249 2.50 -50.13 5.98
N SER A 250 1.34 -49.62 6.37
CA SER A 250 0.53 -50.19 7.46
C SER A 250 -0.14 -51.52 7.06
N TYR A 251 -0.46 -51.71 5.78
CA TYR A 251 -1.02 -52.96 5.26
C TYR A 251 0.04 -54.02 4.90
N SER A 252 1.32 -53.65 4.78
CA SER A 252 2.41 -54.53 4.31
C SER A 252 3.36 -55.07 5.39
N LEU A 253 3.05 -54.91 6.68
CA LEU A 253 3.84 -55.47 7.79
C LEU A 253 3.34 -56.87 8.21
N PRO A 254 3.99 -57.99 7.81
CA PRO A 254 3.99 -59.20 8.61
C PRO A 254 5.17 -59.12 9.60
N ILE A 255 4.92 -58.64 10.83
CA ILE A 255 5.84 -58.94 11.93
C ILE A 255 5.65 -60.41 12.29
N ARG A 256 6.40 -61.30 11.63
CA ARG A 256 6.57 -62.69 12.06
C ARG A 256 8.05 -63.00 12.25
N THR A 257 8.64 -62.42 13.29
CA THR A 257 9.84 -63.00 13.91
C THR A 257 9.39 -64.05 14.92
N SER A 258 9.06 -65.26 14.44
CA SER A 258 9.03 -66.42 15.32
C SER A 258 10.47 -66.84 15.58
N VAL A 259 11.04 -66.37 16.69
CA VAL A 259 12.26 -66.95 17.24
C VAL A 259 11.84 -68.27 17.89
N SER A 260 11.93 -69.36 17.14
CA SER A 260 11.72 -70.71 17.66
C SER A 260 12.91 -71.08 18.56
N ALA A 261 12.62 -71.29 19.83
CA ALA A 261 13.55 -71.81 20.82
C ALA A 261 14.11 -73.17 20.37
N ILE A 262 15.42 -73.25 20.17
CA ILE A 262 16.12 -74.53 19.98
C ILE A 262 16.45 -75.05 21.38
N ARG A 263 15.55 -75.89 21.92
CA ARG A 263 15.83 -76.76 23.06
C ARG A 263 16.53 -78.01 22.53
N SER A 264 17.86 -78.00 22.45
CA SER A 264 18.62 -79.24 22.22
C SER A 264 19.02 -79.85 23.56
N GLN A 265 18.20 -80.79 24.02
CA GLN A 265 18.56 -81.72 25.07
C GLN A 265 19.08 -82.98 24.36
N ARG A 266 20.39 -83.26 24.43
CA ARG A 266 20.92 -84.60 24.13
C ARG A 266 22.08 -84.92 25.06
N SER A 267 21.84 -85.91 25.90
CA SER A 267 22.79 -86.54 26.81
C SER A 267 23.47 -87.75 26.14
N SER A 268 24.65 -88.07 26.68
CA SER A 268 25.45 -89.31 26.57
C SER A 268 26.21 -89.57 25.26
N ALA A 269 27.54 -89.60 25.34
CA ALA A 269 28.30 -90.85 25.34
C ALA A 269 29.79 -90.58 25.62
N GLN A 270 30.19 -90.86 26.86
CA GLN A 270 31.39 -91.62 27.24
C GLN A 270 32.62 -91.56 26.32
N GLU A 271 33.63 -90.77 26.71
CA GLU A 271 34.98 -90.84 26.15
C GLU A 271 35.91 -91.54 27.17
N ARG A 272 36.31 -92.77 26.84
CA ARG A 272 37.38 -93.52 27.52
C ARG A 272 38.68 -93.35 26.72
N GLY A 273 39.75 -92.94 27.41
CA GLY A 273 41.18 -93.19 27.11
C GLY A 273 41.76 -92.34 25.96
N TYR A 274 43.02 -91.90 25.98
CA TYR A 274 44.21 -92.35 26.69
C TYR A 274 45.26 -91.22 26.72
N ARG A 275 46.03 -91.22 27.82
CA ARG A 275 47.44 -90.87 27.99
C ARG A 275 47.99 -89.52 27.48
N GLY A 276 48.34 -88.71 28.48
CA GLY A 276 49.51 -87.82 28.56
C GLY A 276 49.79 -87.59 30.03
#